data_AF-A0A2V6PA58-F1
#
_entry.id   AF-A0A2V6PA58-F1
#
_cell.length_a   1.000
_cell.length_b   1.000
_cell.length_c   1.000
_cell.angle_alpha   90.00
_cell.angle_beta   90.00
_cell.angle_gamma   90.00
#
_symmetry.space_group_name_H-M   'P 1'
#
loop_
_entity.id
_entity.type
_entity.pdbx_description
1 polymer ?
#
loop_
_entity_poly.entity_id
_entity_poly.type
_entity_poly.pdbx_seq_one_letter_code
_entity_poly.pdbx_strand_id
1 'polypeptide(L)' 'VKRGPHPDLAFAMVNDFLGVELQSLFAGTFYSNPTHPQATLPPGFDTGGELLVPDWAYVTKNRQAWIDRWEREISTGS' A
#
# COMPACT_ATOMS: atom_id res chain seq x y z
N VAL A 1 -4.75 -3.09 16.96
CA VAL A 1 -3.59 -2.35 17.53
C VAL A 1 -3.16 -2.99 18.84
N LYS A 2 -1.96 -3.56 18.96
CA LYS A 2 -1.50 -4.11 20.26
C LYS A 2 -1.05 -2.95 21.16
N ARG A 3 -1.71 -2.78 22.32
CA ARG A 3 -1.40 -1.77 23.36
C ARG A 3 -1.62 -0.30 22.94
N GLY A 4 -2.49 -0.05 21.96
CA GLY A 4 -2.91 1.32 21.64
C GLY A 4 -3.91 1.85 22.69
N PRO A 5 -3.96 3.17 22.94
CA PRO A 5 -4.80 3.75 23.99
C PRO A 5 -6.31 3.62 23.70
N HIS A 6 -6.71 3.59 22.42
CA HIS A 6 -8.10 3.48 21.98
C HIS A 6 -8.23 2.44 20.86
N PRO A 7 -8.19 1.13 21.17
CA PRO A 7 -8.21 0.09 20.14
C PRO A 7 -9.48 0.13 19.30
N ASP A 8 -10.64 0.40 19.91
CA ASP A 8 -11.93 0.39 19.21
C ASP A 8 -12.05 1.53 18.20
N LEU A 9 -11.60 2.74 18.57
CA LEU A 9 -11.53 3.87 17.63
C LEU A 9 -10.55 3.60 16.49
N ALA A 10 -9.42 2.96 16.78
CA ALA A 10 -8.47 2.58 15.74
C ALA A 10 -9.07 1.55 14.76
N PHE A 11 -9.85 0.59 15.25
CA PHE A 11 -10.56 -0.36 14.39
C PHE A 11 -11.67 0.31 13.57
N ALA A 12 -12.45 1.21 14.18
CA ALA A 12 -13.47 1.97 13.47
C ALA A 12 -12.87 2.80 12.32
N MET A 13 -11.79 3.52 12.61
CA MET A 13 -11.07 4.30 11.60
C MET A 13 -10.55 3.43 10.45
N VAL A 14 -9.98 2.25 10.74
CA VAL A 14 -9.54 1.32 9.69
C VAL A 14 -10.72 0.84 8.85
N ASN A 15 -11.86 0.52 9.46
CA ASN A 15 -13.06 0.12 8.74
C ASN A 15 -13.57 1.23 7.81
N ASP A 16 -13.59 2.48 8.28
CA ASP A 16 -13.98 3.62 7.47
C ASP A 16 -13.05 3.77 6.26
N PHE A 17 -11.73 3.66 6.48
CA PHE A 17 -10.72 3.77 5.42
C PHE A 17 -10.83 2.66 4.38
N LEU A 18 -11.35 1.50 4.76
CA LEU A 18 -11.61 0.37 3.85
C LEU A 18 -13.00 0.45 3.21
N GLY A 19 -13.86 1.37 3.65
CA GLY A 19 -15.20 1.58 3.12
C GLY A 19 -15.21 2.18 1.71
N VAL A 20 -16.31 1.92 0.98
CA VAL A 20 -16.51 2.36 -0.41
C VAL A 20 -16.29 3.86 -0.59
N GLU A 21 -16.81 4.66 0.33
CA GLU A 21 -16.79 6.13 0.24
C GLU A 21 -15.36 6.67 0.26
N LEU A 22 -14.58 6.34 1.29
CA LEU A 22 -13.21 6.82 1.41
C LEU A 22 -12.29 6.20 0.35
N GLN A 23 -12.50 4.94 -0.02
CA GLN A 23 -11.74 4.33 -1.12
C GLN A 23 -12.00 5.03 -2.47
N SER A 24 -13.24 5.44 -2.74
CA SER A 24 -13.57 6.21 -3.95
C SER A 24 -12.94 7.61 -3.91
N LEU A 25 -12.98 8.27 -2.74
CA LEU A 25 -12.34 9.57 -2.54
C LEU A 25 -10.81 9.48 -2.73
N PHE A 26 -10.18 8.44 -2.19
CA PHE A 26 -8.74 8.24 -2.28
C PHE A 26 -8.27 7.96 -3.72
N ALA A 27 -9.04 7.21 -4.50
CA ALA A 27 -8.75 6.99 -5.92
C ALA A 27 -8.68 8.31 -6.70
N GLY A 28 -9.62 9.23 -6.45
CA GLY A 28 -9.61 10.56 -7.07
C GLY A 28 -8.55 11.52 -6.55
N THR A 29 -8.27 11.47 -5.24
CA THR A 29 -7.42 12.47 -4.57
C THR A 29 -5.94 12.12 -4.66
N PHE A 30 -5.61 10.84 -4.47
CA PHE A 30 -4.23 10.35 -4.36
C PHE A 30 -3.79 9.55 -5.58
N TYR A 31 -4.66 9.43 -6.58
CA TYR A 31 -4.45 8.59 -7.75
C TYR A 31 -3.96 7.18 -7.42
N SER A 32 -4.52 6.60 -6.36
CA SER A 32 -4.12 5.29 -5.82
C SER A 32 -5.18 4.23 -6.14
N ASN A 33 -4.74 3.03 -6.53
CA ASN A 33 -5.66 1.92 -6.78
C ASN A 33 -6.43 1.57 -5.50
N PRO A 34 -7.77 1.60 -5.50
CA PRO A 34 -8.54 1.22 -4.34
C PRO A 34 -8.47 -0.30 -4.11
N THR A 35 -8.53 -0.72 -2.86
CA THR A 35 -8.59 -2.15 -2.48
C THR A 35 -10.04 -2.63 -2.33
N HIS A 36 -10.99 -1.72 -2.20
CA HIS A 36 -12.41 -2.07 -2.13
C HIS A 36 -13.00 -2.22 -3.54
N PRO A 37 -13.58 -3.39 -3.90
CA PRO A 37 -13.98 -3.70 -5.28
C PRO A 37 -15.14 -2.85 -5.82
N GLN A 38 -15.90 -2.21 -4.92
CA GLN A 38 -17.01 -1.32 -5.27
C GLN A 38 -16.64 0.16 -5.26
N ALA A 39 -15.36 0.51 -5.05
CA ALA A 39 -14.93 1.89 -5.11
C ALA A 39 -15.14 2.46 -6.51
N THR A 40 -15.63 3.70 -6.59
CA THR A 40 -15.80 4.40 -7.86
C THR A 40 -14.47 5.01 -8.29
N LEU A 41 -14.09 4.78 -9.55
CA LEU A 41 -12.90 5.36 -10.15
C LEU A 41 -13.23 6.67 -10.87
N PRO A 42 -12.35 7.68 -10.82
CA PRO A 42 -12.56 8.91 -11.57
C PRO A 42 -12.47 8.65 -13.09
N PRO A 43 -13.03 9.51 -13.95
CA PRO A 43 -12.95 9.36 -15.40
C PRO A 43 -11.49 9.29 -15.89
N GLY A 44 -11.18 8.32 -16.74
CA GLY A 44 -9.84 8.14 -17.30
C GLY A 44 -8.83 7.48 -16.36
N PHE A 45 -9.26 7.00 -15.19
CA PHE A 45 -8.40 6.28 -14.26
C PHE A 45 -8.06 4.88 -14.79
N ASP A 46 -6.80 4.67 -15.14
CA ASP A 46 -6.28 3.36 -15.50
C ASP A 46 -5.67 2.70 -14.27
N THR A 47 -6.14 1.49 -13.93
CA THR A 47 -5.59 0.72 -12.81
C THR A 47 -4.27 0.03 -13.15
N GLY A 48 -3.75 0.20 -14.37
CA GLY A 48 -2.37 -0.15 -14.74
C GLY A 48 -2.13 -1.64 -14.99
N GLY A 49 -3.18 -2.40 -15.27
CA GLY A 49 -3.09 -3.84 -15.54
C GLY A 49 -2.99 -4.72 -14.29
N GLU A 50 -2.37 -5.89 -14.42
CA GLU A 50 -2.22 -6.84 -13.32
C GLU A 50 -1.25 -6.31 -12.25
N LEU A 51 -1.77 -6.07 -11.04
CA LEU A 51 -0.95 -5.62 -9.92
C LEU A 51 -0.11 -6.77 -9.40
N LEU A 52 1.22 -6.63 -9.45
CA LEU A 52 2.12 -7.54 -8.74
C LEU A 52 1.91 -7.38 -7.23
N VAL A 53 1.40 -8.42 -6.59
CA VAL A 53 1.36 -8.53 -5.12
C VAL A 53 2.55 -9.37 -4.67
N PRO A 54 3.64 -8.77 -4.16
CA PRO A 54 4.82 -9.53 -3.79
C PRO A 54 4.59 -10.34 -2.51
N ASP A 55 5.29 -11.47 -2.39
CA ASP A 55 5.42 -12.18 -1.10
C ASP A 55 6.25 -11.32 -0.14
N TRP A 56 5.55 -10.58 0.73
CA TRP A 56 6.19 -9.69 1.69
C TRP A 56 7.02 -10.43 2.73
N ALA A 57 6.75 -11.70 3.02
CA ALA A 57 7.59 -12.49 3.93
C ALA A 57 8.94 -12.80 3.27
N TYR A 58 8.93 -13.19 1.99
CA TYR A 58 10.15 -13.36 1.21
C TYR A 58 10.90 -12.03 1.05
N VAL A 59 10.22 -10.94 0.72
CA VAL A 59 10.83 -9.60 0.63
C VAL A 59 11.48 -9.23 1.95
N THR A 60 10.78 -9.37 3.07
CA THR A 60 11.31 -9.03 4.40
C THR A 60 12.53 -9.87 4.76
N LYS A 61 12.50 -11.17 4.48
CA LYS A 61 13.63 -12.09 4.75
C LYS A 61 14.89 -11.69 3.98
N ASN A 62 14.75 -11.25 2.73
CA ASN A 62 15.88 -10.99 1.83
C ASN A 62 16.29 -9.52 1.75
N ARG A 63 15.46 -8.60 2.29
CA ARG A 63 15.64 -7.14 2.15
C ARG A 63 17.05 -6.67 2.51
N GLN A 64 17.62 -7.16 3.62
CA GLN A 64 18.95 -6.71 4.06
C GLN A 64 20.04 -7.12 3.06
N ALA A 65 20.05 -8.37 2.62
CA ALA A 65 21.05 -8.86 1.66
C ALA A 65 20.98 -8.11 0.32
N TRP A 66 19.78 -7.68 -0.09
CA TRP A 66 19.61 -6.84 -1.29
C TRP A 66 20.15 -5.43 -1.09
N ILE A 67 19.95 -4.83 0.08
CA ILE A 67 20.52 -3.52 0.43
C ILE A 67 22.06 -3.61 0.40
N ASP A 68 22.65 -4.59 1.08
CA ASP A 68 24.11 -4.76 1.13
C ASP A 68 24.71 -4.95 -0.28
N ARG A 69 23.99 -5.69 -1.14
CA ARG A 69 24.38 -5.87 -2.54
C ARG A 69 24.29 -4.55 -3.32
N TRP A 70 23.20 -3.80 -3.17
CA TRP A 70 23.02 -2.51 -3.83
C TRP A 70 24.12 -1.52 -3.45
N GLU A 71 24.47 -1.43 -2.18
CA GLU A 71 25.55 -0.57 -1.69
C GLU A 71 26.90 -0.94 -2.31
N ARG A 72 27.21 -2.24 -2.38
CA ARG A 72 28.47 -2.74 -2.96
C ARG A 72 28.57 -2.54 -4.47
N GLU A 73 27.49 -2.80 -5.21
CA GLU A 73 27.53 -2.95 -6.66
C GLU A 73 27.01 -1.73 -7.44
N ILE A 74 26.17 -0.89 -6.81
CA ILE A 74 25.41 0.15 -7.52
C ILE A 74 25.65 1.52 -6.92
N SER A 75 25.58 1.67 -5.60
CA SER A 75 25.57 3.01 -4.99
C SER A 75 26.92 3.74 -5.03
N THR A 76 28.04 3.04 -5.20
CA THR A 76 29.37 3.64 -5.33
C THR A 76 29.71 4.06 -6.76
N GLY A 77 28.74 4.06 -7.68
CA GLY A 77 28.88 4.64 -9.01
C GLY A 77 28.71 6.16 -9.00
N SER A 78 29.70 6.88 -8.46
CA SER A 78 29.88 8.33 -8.62
C SER A 78 31.35 8.68 -8.80
#